data_AF-A0A1F8NDK9-F1
#
_entry.id   AF-A0A1F8NDK9-F1
#
_cell.length_a   1.000
_cell.length_b   1.000
_cell.length_c   1.000
_cell.angle_alpha   90.00
_cell.angle_beta   90.00
_cell.angle_gamma   90.00
#
_symmetry.space_group_name_H-M   'P 1'
#
loop_
_entity.id
_entity.type
_entity.pdbx_description
1 polymer ?
#
loop_
_entity_poly.entity_id
_entity_poly.type
_entity_poly.pdbx_seq_one_letter_code
_entity_poly.pdbx_strand_id
1 'polypeptide(L)'
;MRTSDGGEVETQTGQRRAGPRPGEETLVGPEILTGLKNLELARDRLLAAAMAFSDGEITAQQLRAVREFYREQDLLLTRLTGSQVPPFTEERTAPPAPEPVPEPQAPVAAPVEPRQEVRLAEEAGEEIGEQLAGLERKMARLEQDFALGNINPTQYKAVRRHYHEQRDVALKLHASNPSSERWRIVLEEGKTVFLLQLNEAACLGFAIYDTQSRSRVFLEGSMGRSAEEAMALLGTFGPPTASGTGRMLATRTDDGDSLLLIPGQHTVALVRFTSDPPGWQVRALREVHRNFEAANHVSLARGERITLVFPDVSRIVKSS
;
A
#
# COMPACT_ATOMS: atom_id res chain seq x y z
N MET A 1 -16.22 -24.13 75.48
CA MET A 1 -15.66 -25.06 76.50
C MET A 1 -15.89 -26.47 75.99
N ARG A 2 -14.80 -27.27 75.86
CA ARG A 2 -14.70 -28.70 75.45
C ARG A 2 -14.82 -28.98 73.94
N THR A 3 -13.69 -29.14 73.22
CA THR A 3 -12.79 -30.33 73.02
C THR A 3 -13.31 -31.25 71.91
N SER A 4 -12.66 -31.29 70.74
CA SER A 4 -11.49 -32.12 70.36
C SER A 4 -11.90 -33.49 69.81
N ASP A 5 -11.63 -33.73 68.52
CA ASP A 5 -11.02 -34.92 67.89
C ASP A 5 -11.30 -34.83 66.38
N GLY A 6 -10.36 -35.03 65.46
CA GLY A 6 -9.30 -36.03 65.46
C GLY A 6 -9.69 -37.09 64.43
N GLY A 7 -9.11 -37.02 63.23
CA GLY A 7 -9.47 -37.93 62.13
C GLY A 7 -8.68 -37.68 60.85
N GLU A 8 -7.37 -37.92 60.90
CA GLU A 8 -6.59 -38.24 59.71
C GLU A 8 -6.92 -39.68 59.28
N VAL A 9 -7.25 -39.87 57.99
CA VAL A 9 -7.00 -41.15 57.30
C VAL A 9 -6.44 -40.83 55.92
N GLU A 10 -5.20 -41.26 55.78
CA GLU A 10 -4.36 -41.29 54.60
C GLU A 10 -4.78 -42.42 53.63
N THR A 11 -4.23 -42.37 52.41
CA THR A 11 -4.30 -43.37 51.31
C THR A 11 -5.54 -43.25 50.41
N GLN A 12 -5.45 -43.22 49.07
CA GLN A 12 -4.48 -43.81 48.16
C GLN A 12 -4.55 -43.09 46.79
N THR A 13 -3.39 -42.77 46.23
CA THR A 13 -2.94 -43.23 44.91
C THR A 13 -3.94 -43.14 43.74
N GLY A 14 -3.97 -41.98 43.08
CA GLY A 14 -4.60 -41.78 41.77
C GLY A 14 -3.65 -41.11 40.78
N GLN A 15 -2.64 -41.86 40.35
CA GLN A 15 -1.77 -41.55 39.21
C GLN A 15 -2.59 -41.14 37.98
N ARG A 16 -2.52 -39.87 37.58
CA ARG A 16 -2.63 -39.46 36.17
C ARG A 16 -1.49 -38.51 35.85
N ARG A 17 -0.32 -39.12 35.59
CA ARG A 17 0.68 -38.50 34.72
C ARG A 17 -0.06 -38.18 33.42
N ALA A 18 -0.23 -36.90 33.12
CA ALA A 18 -0.50 -36.46 31.77
C ALA A 18 0.68 -36.93 30.92
N GLY A 19 0.52 -38.08 30.26
CA GLY A 19 1.46 -38.55 29.27
C GLY A 19 1.55 -37.50 28.15
N PRO A 20 2.72 -37.34 27.52
CA PRO A 20 2.86 -36.49 26.36
C PRO A 20 1.85 -36.95 25.31
N ARG A 21 1.11 -36.01 24.74
CA ARG A 21 0.16 -36.29 23.66
C ARG A 21 0.93 -36.94 22.51
N PRO A 22 0.58 -38.15 22.06
CA PRO A 22 1.18 -38.73 20.88
C PRO A 22 0.60 -37.97 19.67
N GLY A 23 1.41 -37.09 19.09
CA GLY A 23 0.98 -36.25 17.98
C GLY A 23 1.79 -34.96 17.76
N GLU A 24 2.66 -34.56 18.69
CA GLU A 24 3.72 -33.57 18.41
C GLU A 24 4.92 -34.27 17.76
N GLU A 25 4.68 -34.90 16.61
CA GLU A 25 5.76 -35.04 15.64
C GLU A 25 6.04 -33.63 15.13
N THR A 26 7.19 -33.09 15.51
CA THR A 26 7.85 -31.94 14.93
C THR A 26 8.11 -32.24 13.45
N LEU A 27 7.06 -32.16 12.64
CA LEU A 27 7.13 -32.12 11.19
C LEU A 27 7.67 -30.73 10.83
N VAL A 28 8.99 -30.57 10.95
CA VAL A 28 9.70 -29.56 10.16
C VAL A 28 9.46 -29.97 8.71
N GLY A 29 8.40 -29.44 8.11
CA GLY A 29 8.01 -29.78 6.75
C GLY A 29 9.18 -29.56 5.79
N PRO A 30 9.28 -30.33 4.70
CA PRO A 30 10.35 -30.17 3.69
C PRO A 30 10.44 -28.74 3.15
N GLU A 31 9.34 -27.99 3.20
CA GLU A 31 9.24 -26.57 2.87
C GLU A 31 10.02 -25.67 3.83
N ILE A 32 10.01 -25.95 5.14
CA ILE A 32 10.75 -25.18 6.15
C ILE A 32 12.26 -25.39 5.97
N LEU A 33 12.70 -26.63 5.70
CA LEU A 33 14.10 -26.92 5.42
C LEU A 33 14.60 -26.21 4.15
N THR A 34 13.75 -26.17 3.12
CA THR A 34 14.06 -25.45 1.89
C THR A 34 14.11 -23.94 2.13
N GLY A 35 13.18 -23.41 2.93
CA GLY A 35 13.18 -22.00 3.35
C GLY A 35 14.44 -21.62 4.12
N LEU A 36 14.89 -22.46 5.07
CA LEU A 36 16.11 -22.22 5.84
C LEU A 36 17.34 -22.18 4.93
N LYS A 37 17.45 -23.12 3.98
CA LYS A 37 18.55 -23.16 3.01
C LYS A 37 18.56 -21.92 2.11
N ASN A 38 17.39 -21.45 1.68
CA ASN A 38 17.26 -20.25 0.86
C ASN A 38 17.63 -18.98 1.64
N LEU A 39 17.26 -18.91 2.92
CA LEU A 39 17.63 -17.80 3.80
C LEU A 39 19.14 -17.74 4.04
N GLU A 40 19.79 -18.89 4.26
CA GLU A 40 21.24 -18.97 4.42
C GLU A 40 21.97 -18.51 3.15
N LEU A 41 21.52 -18.97 1.98
CA LEU A 41 22.07 -18.54 0.69
C LEU A 41 21.84 -17.04 0.41
N ALA A 42 20.70 -16.49 0.85
CA ALA A 42 20.43 -15.06 0.78
C ALA A 42 21.33 -14.25 1.73
N ARG A 43 21.62 -14.77 2.93
CA ARG A 43 22.54 -14.17 3.90
C ARG A 43 23.94 -14.07 3.33
N ASP A 44 24.44 -15.17 2.76
CA ASP A 44 25.79 -15.22 2.19
C ASP A 44 25.92 -14.26 0.99
N ARG A 45 24.87 -14.14 0.17
CA ARG A 45 24.79 -13.13 -0.90
C ARG A 45 24.80 -11.70 -0.38
N LEU A 46 24.10 -11.43 0.72
CA LEU A 46 24.09 -10.10 1.34
C LEU A 46 25.48 -9.74 1.89
N LEU A 47 26.16 -10.69 2.53
CA LEU A 47 27.53 -10.48 3.02
C LEU A 47 28.52 -10.27 1.86
N ALA A 48 28.44 -11.07 0.80
CA ALA A 48 29.25 -10.88 -0.41
C ALA A 48 28.99 -9.52 -1.08
N ALA A 49 27.72 -9.11 -1.18
CA ALA A 49 27.37 -7.80 -1.71
C ALA A 49 27.85 -6.65 -0.82
N ALA A 50 27.82 -6.79 0.51
CA ALA A 50 28.33 -5.78 1.43
C ALA A 50 29.85 -5.60 1.32
N MET A 51 30.59 -6.70 1.12
CA MET A 51 32.04 -6.66 0.84
C MET A 51 32.29 -5.98 -0.51
N ALA A 52 31.64 -6.43 -1.59
CA ALA A 52 31.76 -5.82 -2.92
C ALA A 52 31.36 -4.32 -2.95
N PHE A 53 30.40 -3.91 -2.11
CA PHE A 53 30.03 -2.50 -1.96
C PHE A 53 31.14 -1.70 -1.27
N SER A 54 31.77 -2.27 -0.25
CA SER A 54 32.89 -1.65 0.45
C SER A 54 34.11 -1.50 -0.45
N ASP A 55 34.28 -2.45 -1.39
CA ASP A 55 35.32 -2.43 -2.42
C ASP A 55 34.96 -1.53 -3.62
N GLY A 56 33.74 -0.98 -3.65
CA GLY A 56 33.25 -0.10 -4.73
C GLY A 56 32.85 -0.82 -6.02
N GLU A 57 32.81 -2.15 -6.03
CA GLU A 57 32.44 -2.97 -7.19
C GLU A 57 30.95 -2.96 -7.50
N ILE A 58 30.11 -2.66 -6.49
CA ILE A 58 28.66 -2.51 -6.68
C ILE A 58 28.14 -1.18 -6.14
N THR A 59 27.04 -0.72 -6.72
CA THR A 59 26.37 0.52 -6.35
C THR A 59 25.47 0.36 -5.11
N ALA A 60 25.15 1.47 -4.44
CA ALA A 60 24.22 1.48 -3.31
C ALA A 60 22.82 0.95 -3.66
N GLN A 61 22.38 1.12 -4.92
CA GLN A 61 21.10 0.59 -5.39
C GLN A 61 21.12 -0.94 -5.51
N GLN A 62 22.22 -1.52 -5.96
CA GLN A 62 22.40 -2.98 -6.02
C GLN A 62 22.43 -3.60 -4.62
N LEU A 63 23.12 -2.96 -3.66
CA LEU A 63 23.13 -3.40 -2.27
C LEU A 63 21.73 -3.37 -1.64
N ARG A 64 20.92 -2.34 -1.92
CA ARG A 64 19.52 -2.26 -1.46
C ARG A 64 18.68 -3.42 -2.00
N ALA A 65 18.82 -3.75 -3.28
CA ALA A 65 18.09 -4.87 -3.88
C ALA A 65 18.44 -6.22 -3.23
N VAL A 66 19.73 -6.46 -2.90
CA VAL A 66 20.15 -7.68 -2.19
C VAL A 66 19.61 -7.72 -0.76
N ARG A 67 19.56 -6.56 -0.08
CA ARG A 67 18.98 -6.43 1.27
C ARG A 67 17.47 -6.68 1.29
N GLU A 68 16.75 -6.19 0.27
CA GLU A 68 15.32 -6.45 0.12
C GLU A 68 15.03 -7.93 -0.17
N PHE A 69 15.82 -8.57 -1.04
CA PHE A 69 15.72 -10.01 -1.29
C PHE A 69 15.93 -10.84 0.00
N TYR A 70 16.91 -10.48 0.82
CA TYR A 70 17.11 -11.13 2.12
C TYR A 70 15.89 -10.97 3.04
N ARG A 71 15.32 -9.76 3.13
CA ARG A 71 14.10 -9.50 3.90
C ARG A 71 12.91 -10.32 3.41
N GLU A 72 12.76 -10.52 2.10
CA GLU A 72 11.71 -11.36 1.54
C GLU A 72 11.86 -12.83 1.94
N GLN A 73 13.08 -13.38 1.89
CA GLN A 73 13.33 -14.76 2.32
C GLN A 73 13.05 -14.95 3.82
N ASP A 74 13.40 -13.95 4.63
CA ASP A 74 13.16 -13.96 6.08
C ASP A 74 11.66 -13.91 6.41
N LEU A 75 10.90 -13.06 5.70
CA LEU A 75 9.44 -12.98 5.83
C LEU A 75 8.75 -14.27 5.38
N LEU A 76 9.23 -14.91 4.31
CA LEU A 76 8.72 -16.21 3.85
C LEU A 76 8.96 -17.30 4.91
N LEU A 77 10.17 -17.34 5.49
CA LEU A 77 10.48 -18.28 6.56
C LEU A 77 9.60 -18.04 7.80
N THR A 78 9.39 -16.77 8.16
CA THR A 78 8.55 -16.37 9.30
C THR A 78 7.09 -16.80 9.10
N ARG A 79 6.56 -16.69 7.87
CA ARG A 79 5.22 -17.18 7.52
C ARG A 79 5.12 -18.70 7.61
N LEU A 80 6.14 -19.42 7.15
CA LEU A 80 6.19 -20.89 7.17
C LEU A 80 6.36 -21.46 8.58
N THR A 81 7.06 -20.75 9.46
CA THR A 81 7.31 -21.18 10.85
C THR A 81 6.24 -20.73 11.83
N GLY A 82 5.27 -19.92 11.40
CA GLY A 82 4.16 -19.45 12.23
C GLY A 82 4.58 -18.55 13.41
N SER A 83 5.84 -18.15 13.47
CA SER A 83 6.41 -17.39 14.59
C SER A 83 6.26 -15.90 14.29
N GLN A 84 5.15 -15.28 14.70
CA GLN A 84 5.06 -13.82 14.73
C GLN A 84 6.06 -13.27 15.76
N VAL A 85 7.13 -12.66 15.29
CA VAL A 85 7.96 -11.78 16.12
C VAL A 85 7.43 -10.35 15.97
N PRO A 86 7.15 -9.61 17.05
CA PRO A 86 6.69 -8.24 16.97
C PRO A 86 7.78 -7.34 16.35
N PRO A 87 7.40 -6.26 15.65
CA PRO A 87 8.35 -5.39 14.96
C PRO A 87 9.24 -4.65 15.98
N PHE A 88 10.55 -4.75 15.77
CA PHE A 88 11.55 -3.96 16.47
C PHE A 88 11.32 -2.46 16.20
N THR A 89 11.33 -1.68 17.28
CA THR A 89 11.36 -0.22 17.30
C THR A 89 12.71 0.27 16.76
N GLU A 90 12.75 0.85 15.56
CA GLU A 90 13.93 1.58 15.08
C GLU A 90 13.99 2.96 15.78
N GLU A 91 15.06 3.17 16.53
CA GLU A 91 15.38 4.40 17.22
C GLU A 91 15.78 5.49 16.20
N ARG A 92 14.97 6.54 16.15
CA ARG A 92 15.06 7.67 15.22
C ARG A 92 16.32 8.49 15.49
N THR A 93 17.35 8.32 14.66
CA THR A 93 18.45 9.29 14.57
C THR A 93 17.99 10.49 13.73
N ALA A 94 18.20 11.70 14.26
CA ALA A 94 17.73 12.94 13.67
C ALA A 94 18.44 13.29 12.35
N PRO A 95 17.74 13.84 11.34
CA PRO A 95 18.38 14.37 10.14
C PRO A 95 19.01 15.77 10.40
N PRO A 96 20.14 16.09 9.75
CA PRO A 96 20.70 17.45 9.76
C PRO A 96 19.85 18.44 8.93
N ALA A 97 19.96 19.72 9.28
CA ALA A 97 19.18 20.84 8.76
C ALA A 97 19.34 21.06 7.23
N PRO A 98 18.30 21.57 6.55
CA PRO A 98 18.29 21.71 5.09
C PRO A 98 19.08 22.94 4.60
N GLU A 99 19.91 22.73 3.60
CA GLU A 99 20.39 23.80 2.71
C GLU A 99 19.28 24.23 1.73
N PRO A 100 19.27 25.51 1.28
CA PRO A 100 18.21 26.06 0.44
C PRO A 100 18.25 25.48 -0.98
N VAL A 101 17.15 24.86 -1.38
CA VAL A 101 16.89 24.41 -2.75
C VAL A 101 16.43 25.60 -3.61
N PRO A 102 17.03 25.85 -4.79
CA PRO A 102 16.56 26.89 -5.71
C PRO A 102 15.25 26.50 -6.40
N GLU A 103 14.45 27.52 -6.73
CA GLU A 103 13.11 27.44 -7.31
C GLU A 103 12.98 26.58 -8.58
N PRO A 104 11.80 25.96 -8.81
CA PRO A 104 11.57 25.12 -9.97
C PRO A 104 11.41 25.96 -11.25
N GLN A 105 12.37 25.83 -12.16
CA GLN A 105 12.19 26.24 -13.56
C GLN A 105 11.23 25.24 -14.25
N ALA A 106 10.23 25.78 -14.93
CA ALA A 106 9.29 25.02 -15.75
C ALA A 106 10.04 24.19 -16.81
N PRO A 107 9.62 22.95 -17.09
CA PRO A 107 10.27 22.15 -18.11
C PRO A 107 9.95 22.72 -19.50
N VAL A 108 10.98 23.23 -20.16
CA VAL A 108 11.00 23.40 -21.62
C VAL A 108 10.81 22.01 -22.22
N ALA A 109 9.75 21.85 -23.02
CA ALA A 109 9.52 20.66 -23.82
C ALA A 109 10.68 20.46 -24.78
N ALA A 110 11.61 19.56 -24.45
CA ALA A 110 12.57 19.03 -25.40
C ALA A 110 11.83 18.07 -26.35
N PRO A 111 12.02 18.18 -27.67
CA PRO A 111 11.51 17.19 -28.61
C PRO A 111 12.22 15.85 -28.33
N VAL A 112 11.48 14.87 -27.84
CA VAL A 112 11.97 13.48 -27.77
C VAL A 112 12.13 13.00 -29.21
N GLU A 113 13.36 12.78 -29.65
CA GLU A 113 13.67 12.28 -30.99
C GLU A 113 13.11 10.85 -31.17
N PRO A 114 12.08 10.63 -32.00
CA PRO A 114 11.50 9.30 -32.19
C PRO A 114 12.35 8.40 -33.10
N ARG A 115 13.43 8.92 -33.69
CA ARG A 115 14.14 8.28 -34.82
C ARG A 115 15.09 7.16 -34.42
N GLN A 116 15.62 7.16 -33.19
CA GLN A 116 16.60 6.17 -32.76
C GLN A 116 15.92 4.93 -32.13
N GLU A 117 14.76 5.11 -31.51
CA GLU A 117 13.98 4.03 -30.87
C GLU A 117 13.32 3.08 -31.86
N VAL A 118 12.92 3.57 -33.05
CA VAL A 118 12.27 2.74 -34.08
C VAL A 118 13.27 1.78 -34.74
N ARG A 119 14.53 2.21 -34.93
CA ARG A 119 15.55 1.39 -35.62
C ARG A 119 15.99 0.16 -34.82
N LEU A 120 16.06 0.27 -33.49
CA LEU A 120 16.48 -0.84 -32.62
C LEU A 120 15.41 -1.94 -32.50
N ALA A 121 14.15 -1.61 -32.78
CA ALA A 121 13.06 -2.59 -32.76
C ALA A 121 12.95 -3.37 -34.08
N GLU A 122 13.32 -2.77 -35.22
CA GLU A 122 13.31 -3.43 -36.54
C GLU A 122 14.44 -4.47 -36.71
N GLU A 123 15.54 -4.33 -35.98
CA GLU A 123 16.69 -5.26 -36.01
C GLU A 123 16.60 -6.37 -34.95
N ALA A 124 15.62 -6.29 -34.05
CA ALA A 124 15.43 -7.24 -32.97
C ALA A 124 14.71 -8.48 -33.52
N GLY A 125 15.25 -9.69 -33.29
CA GLY A 125 14.68 -10.92 -33.84
C GLY A 125 13.18 -11.11 -33.51
N GLU A 126 12.50 -11.97 -34.27
CA GLU A 126 11.04 -12.17 -34.21
C GLU A 126 10.53 -12.42 -32.77
N GLU A 127 11.28 -13.18 -31.95
CA GLU A 127 10.93 -13.49 -30.57
C GLU A 127 10.92 -12.30 -29.60
N ILE A 128 11.90 -11.40 -29.70
CA ILE A 128 11.94 -10.20 -28.83
C ILE A 128 10.88 -9.19 -29.28
N GLY A 129 10.61 -9.12 -30.59
CA GLY A 129 9.50 -8.35 -31.13
C GLY A 129 8.14 -8.75 -30.53
N GLU A 130 7.86 -10.06 -30.42
CA GLU A 130 6.63 -10.55 -29.80
C GLU A 130 6.50 -10.16 -28.31
N GLN A 131 7.59 -10.28 -27.54
CA GLN A 131 7.58 -9.93 -26.12
C GLN A 131 7.45 -8.42 -25.91
N LEU A 132 8.11 -7.61 -26.74
CA LEU A 132 7.94 -6.15 -26.73
C LEU A 132 6.51 -5.75 -27.11
N ALA A 133 5.89 -6.40 -28.10
CA ALA A 133 4.48 -6.19 -28.42
C ALA A 133 3.56 -6.60 -27.26
N GLY A 134 3.94 -7.60 -26.46
CA GLY A 134 3.29 -7.93 -25.19
C GLY A 134 3.36 -6.78 -24.18
N LEU A 135 4.52 -6.15 -24.04
CA LEU A 135 4.73 -5.00 -23.14
C LEU A 135 3.95 -3.76 -23.60
N GLU A 136 3.93 -3.47 -24.90
CA GLU A 136 3.13 -2.39 -25.49
C GLU A 136 1.63 -2.56 -25.20
N ARG A 137 1.10 -3.79 -25.33
CA ARG A 137 -0.29 -4.09 -24.95
C ARG A 137 -0.56 -3.83 -23.47
N LYS A 138 0.41 -4.10 -22.58
CA LYS A 138 0.29 -3.78 -21.15
C LYS A 138 0.31 -2.29 -20.89
N MET A 139 1.15 -1.52 -21.59
CA MET A 139 1.16 -0.06 -21.50
C MET A 139 -0.17 0.54 -21.98
N ALA A 140 -0.70 0.09 -23.10
CA ALA A 140 -2.01 0.52 -23.59
C ALA A 140 -3.14 0.22 -22.58
N ARG A 141 -3.11 -0.96 -21.95
CA ARG A 141 -4.06 -1.30 -20.88
C ARG A 141 -3.89 -0.39 -19.66
N LEU A 142 -2.66 -0.08 -19.27
CA LEU A 142 -2.37 0.83 -18.16
C LEU A 142 -2.92 2.24 -18.43
N GLU A 143 -2.79 2.75 -19.66
CA GLU A 143 -3.36 4.02 -20.08
C GLU A 143 -4.89 4.00 -20.00
N GLN A 144 -5.52 2.90 -20.44
CA GLN A 144 -6.96 2.71 -20.31
C GLN A 144 -7.41 2.69 -18.85
N ASP A 145 -6.70 1.95 -17.99
CA ASP A 145 -6.99 1.89 -16.55
C ASP A 145 -6.83 3.27 -15.88
N PHE A 146 -5.86 4.07 -16.31
CA PHE A 146 -5.71 5.44 -15.84
C PHE A 146 -6.85 6.34 -16.33
N ALA A 147 -7.21 6.26 -17.61
CA ALA A 147 -8.31 7.04 -18.18
C ALA A 147 -9.68 6.72 -17.53
N LEU A 148 -9.89 5.46 -17.15
CA LEU A 148 -11.07 5.00 -16.40
C LEU A 148 -11.01 5.35 -14.90
N GLY A 149 -9.86 5.86 -14.41
CA GLY A 149 -9.63 6.16 -13.01
C GLY A 149 -9.50 4.92 -12.13
N ASN A 150 -9.21 3.74 -12.69
CA ASN A 150 -8.99 2.52 -11.91
C ASN A 150 -7.69 2.59 -11.09
N ILE A 151 -6.71 3.34 -11.57
CA ILE A 151 -5.44 3.62 -10.91
C ILE A 151 -5.25 5.13 -10.73
N ASN A 152 -4.50 5.53 -9.71
CA ASN A 152 -4.19 6.93 -9.46
C ASN A 152 -2.97 7.42 -10.27
N PRO A 153 -2.72 8.74 -10.36
CA PRO A 153 -1.59 9.29 -11.10
C PRO A 153 -0.22 8.80 -10.61
N THR A 154 -0.07 8.51 -9.32
CA THR A 154 1.19 8.02 -8.73
C THR A 154 1.48 6.58 -9.19
N GLN A 155 0.49 5.69 -9.10
CA GLN A 155 0.50 4.33 -9.60
C GLN A 155 0.81 4.30 -11.10
N TYR A 156 0.11 5.12 -11.89
CA TYR A 156 0.35 5.23 -13.33
C TYR A 156 1.79 5.60 -13.65
N LYS A 157 2.33 6.66 -13.04
CA LYS A 157 3.72 7.10 -13.26
C LYS A 157 4.72 6.01 -12.87
N ALA A 158 4.52 5.34 -11.73
CA ALA A 158 5.42 4.31 -11.26
C ALA A 158 5.47 3.09 -12.20
N VAL A 159 4.29 2.59 -12.61
CA VAL A 159 4.20 1.42 -13.50
C VAL A 159 4.67 1.77 -14.92
N ARG A 160 4.28 2.93 -15.44
CA ARG A 160 4.73 3.37 -16.78
C ARG A 160 6.25 3.52 -16.85
N ARG A 161 6.86 4.14 -15.83
CA ARG A 161 8.33 4.24 -15.74
C ARG A 161 8.97 2.85 -15.73
N HIS A 162 8.42 1.93 -14.93
CA HIS A 162 8.92 0.56 -14.87
C HIS A 162 8.87 -0.15 -16.22
N TYR A 163 7.78 -0.01 -16.98
CA TYR A 163 7.66 -0.62 -18.31
C TYR A 163 8.62 0.00 -19.33
N HIS A 164 8.82 1.32 -19.33
CA HIS A 164 9.85 1.94 -20.18
C HIS A 164 11.26 1.44 -19.83
N GLU A 165 11.59 1.35 -18.53
CA GLU A 165 12.87 0.80 -18.09
C GLU A 165 13.06 -0.66 -18.53
N GLN A 166 12.02 -1.49 -18.44
CA GLN A 166 12.05 -2.89 -18.91
C GLN A 166 12.33 -2.96 -20.42
N ARG A 167 11.64 -2.14 -21.22
CA ARG A 167 11.85 -2.05 -22.67
C ARG A 167 13.29 -1.69 -23.00
N ASP A 168 13.79 -0.62 -22.39
CA ASP A 168 15.13 -0.10 -22.67
C ASP A 168 16.23 -1.09 -22.29
N VAL A 169 16.09 -1.75 -21.13
CA VAL A 169 17.06 -2.75 -20.68
C VAL A 169 17.01 -3.99 -21.57
N ALA A 170 15.81 -4.45 -21.98
CA ALA A 170 15.67 -5.59 -22.88
C ALA A 170 16.33 -5.33 -24.23
N LEU A 171 16.09 -4.15 -24.84
CA LEU A 171 16.71 -3.76 -26.11
C LEU A 171 18.23 -3.67 -26.00
N LYS A 172 18.76 -3.07 -24.91
CA LYS A 172 20.21 -2.98 -24.68
C LYS A 172 20.85 -4.35 -24.48
N LEU A 173 20.20 -5.26 -23.75
CA LEU A 173 20.69 -6.63 -23.55
C LEU A 173 20.68 -7.43 -24.86
N HIS A 174 19.63 -7.29 -25.67
CA HIS A 174 19.55 -7.96 -26.96
C HIS A 174 20.60 -7.43 -27.94
N ALA A 175 20.76 -6.11 -28.04
CA ALA A 175 21.77 -5.50 -28.91
C ALA A 175 23.20 -5.88 -28.52
N SER A 176 23.48 -5.98 -27.22
CA SER A 176 24.82 -6.35 -26.74
C SER A 176 25.11 -7.85 -26.87
N ASN A 177 24.11 -8.72 -26.69
CA ASN A 177 24.27 -10.18 -26.77
C ASN A 177 23.04 -10.85 -27.40
N PRO A 178 22.94 -10.89 -28.74
CA PRO A 178 21.75 -11.42 -29.42
C PRO A 178 21.45 -12.89 -29.13
N SER A 179 22.47 -13.70 -28.86
CA SER A 179 22.35 -15.13 -28.54
C SER A 179 21.98 -15.42 -27.09
N SER A 180 21.92 -14.40 -26.22
CA SER A 180 21.61 -14.57 -24.80
C SER A 180 20.12 -14.39 -24.54
N GLU A 181 19.52 -15.29 -23.77
CA GLU A 181 18.11 -15.18 -23.35
C GLU A 181 17.90 -14.26 -22.12
N ARG A 182 18.96 -13.57 -21.66
CA ARG A 182 18.91 -12.71 -20.47
C ARG A 182 17.88 -11.59 -20.56
N TRP A 183 17.58 -11.11 -21.76
CA TRP A 183 16.55 -10.10 -21.99
C TRP A 183 15.14 -10.63 -21.64
N ARG A 184 14.89 -11.94 -21.76
CA ARG A 184 13.60 -12.57 -21.45
C ARG A 184 13.25 -12.41 -19.97
N ILE A 185 14.22 -12.62 -19.09
CA ILE A 185 14.07 -12.48 -17.63
C ILE A 185 13.69 -11.05 -17.24
N VAL A 186 14.16 -10.04 -17.97
CA VAL A 186 13.82 -8.63 -17.68
C VAL A 186 12.37 -8.31 -18.04
N LEU A 187 11.83 -8.97 -19.07
CA LEU A 187 10.45 -8.84 -19.52
C LEU A 187 9.46 -9.73 -18.75
N GLU A 188 9.95 -10.63 -17.90
CA GLU A 188 9.09 -11.46 -17.04
C GLU A 188 8.30 -10.62 -16.02
N GLU A 189 7.07 -11.07 -15.77
CA GLU A 189 6.09 -10.36 -14.95
C GLU A 189 6.32 -10.59 -13.45
N GLY A 190 6.10 -9.55 -12.64
CA GLY A 190 6.02 -9.71 -11.18
C GLY A 190 5.97 -8.41 -10.38
N LYS A 191 6.64 -7.35 -10.87
CA LYS A 191 6.78 -6.10 -10.10
C LYS A 191 5.58 -5.14 -10.21
N THR A 192 4.70 -5.31 -11.19
CA THR A 192 3.56 -4.39 -11.42
C THR A 192 2.58 -4.37 -10.25
N VAL A 193 2.17 -5.54 -9.73
CA VAL A 193 1.21 -5.61 -8.61
C VAL A 193 1.78 -4.94 -7.37
N PHE A 194 3.04 -5.21 -7.07
CA PHE A 194 3.76 -4.56 -5.97
C PHE A 194 3.81 -3.04 -6.13
N LEU A 195 4.13 -2.53 -7.34
CA LEU A 195 4.14 -1.09 -7.61
C LEU A 195 2.75 -0.46 -7.45
N LEU A 196 1.68 -1.15 -7.85
CA LEU A 196 0.32 -0.68 -7.64
C LEU A 196 -0.01 -0.58 -6.15
N GLN A 197 0.30 -1.60 -5.36
CA GLN A 197 0.04 -1.62 -3.91
C GLN A 197 0.88 -0.59 -3.16
N LEU A 198 2.17 -0.46 -3.50
CA LEU A 198 3.09 0.46 -2.84
C LEU A 198 2.69 1.93 -3.07
N ASN A 199 2.16 2.24 -4.26
CA ASN A 199 1.75 3.59 -4.64
C ASN A 199 0.24 3.85 -4.45
N GLU A 200 -0.47 2.92 -3.81
CA GLU A 200 -1.87 3.10 -3.47
C GLU A 200 -2.04 4.21 -2.43
N ALA A 201 -3.05 5.06 -2.62
CA ALA A 201 -3.35 6.11 -1.66
C ALA A 201 -3.78 5.49 -0.32
N ALA A 202 -3.15 5.92 0.76
CA ALA A 202 -3.52 5.52 2.11
C ALA A 202 -4.59 6.47 2.64
N CYS A 203 -5.71 5.93 3.12
CA CYS A 203 -6.74 6.69 3.83
C CYS A 203 -6.25 6.97 5.25
N LEU A 204 -6.01 8.23 5.57
CA LEU A 204 -5.49 8.70 6.86
C LEU A 204 -6.59 9.04 7.86
N GLY A 205 -7.76 9.45 7.36
CA GLY A 205 -8.87 9.84 8.20
C GLY A 205 -10.19 9.88 7.43
N PHE A 206 -11.27 9.55 8.14
CA PHE A 206 -12.64 9.57 7.65
C PHE A 206 -13.51 10.26 8.69
N ALA A 207 -14.15 11.36 8.32
CA ALA A 207 -15.02 12.11 9.22
C ALA A 207 -16.38 12.36 8.57
N ILE A 208 -17.44 12.33 9.37
CA ILE A 208 -18.79 12.69 8.95
C ILE A 208 -19.19 13.96 9.67
N TYR A 209 -19.68 14.92 8.91
CA TYR A 209 -20.17 16.20 9.39
C TYR A 209 -21.65 16.33 9.08
N ASP A 210 -22.38 16.97 9.98
CA ASP A 210 -23.76 17.36 9.75
C ASP A 210 -23.82 18.59 8.84
N THR A 211 -24.69 18.62 7.84
CA THR A 211 -24.78 19.77 6.92
C THR A 211 -25.40 21.00 7.55
N GLN A 212 -26.31 20.82 8.51
CA GLN A 212 -27.08 21.90 9.13
C GLN A 212 -26.32 22.54 10.29
N SER A 213 -25.87 21.74 11.26
CA SER A 213 -25.12 22.22 12.42
C SER A 213 -23.63 22.43 12.11
N ARG A 214 -23.11 21.83 11.03
CA ARG A 214 -21.69 21.84 10.65
C ARG A 214 -20.79 21.18 11.69
N SER A 215 -21.36 20.49 12.66
CA SER A 215 -20.61 19.78 13.68
C SER A 215 -20.13 18.43 13.16
N ARG A 216 -18.92 18.05 13.55
CA ARG A 216 -18.40 16.70 13.32
C ARG A 216 -19.20 15.70 14.16
N VAL A 217 -19.78 14.71 13.49
CA VAL A 217 -20.60 13.65 14.09
C VAL A 217 -19.77 12.39 14.32
N PHE A 218 -18.82 12.13 13.41
CA PHE A 218 -17.97 10.94 13.45
C PHE A 218 -16.56 11.29 12.99
N LEU A 219 -15.57 10.61 13.57
CA LEU A 219 -14.18 10.67 13.15
C LEU A 219 -13.53 9.31 13.41
N GLU A 220 -12.90 8.76 12.37
CA GLU A 220 -11.92 7.68 12.47
C GLU A 220 -10.60 8.17 11.87
N GLY A 221 -9.47 7.86 12.54
CA GLY A 221 -8.14 8.28 12.11
C GLY A 221 -7.82 9.75 12.40
N SER A 222 -6.94 10.33 11.58
CA SER A 222 -6.38 11.68 11.81
C SER A 222 -6.77 12.66 10.72
N MET A 223 -7.59 13.64 11.09
CA MET A 223 -7.89 14.80 10.25
C MET A 223 -6.84 15.88 10.51
N GLY A 224 -6.11 16.27 9.46
CA GLY A 224 -5.16 17.37 9.52
C GLY A 224 -5.88 18.71 9.68
N ARG A 225 -5.15 19.74 10.12
CA ARG A 225 -5.69 21.09 10.28
C ARG A 225 -6.32 21.64 9.01
N SER A 226 -5.68 21.41 7.86
CA SER A 226 -6.18 21.78 6.53
C SER A 226 -7.54 21.18 6.19
N ALA A 227 -7.83 19.97 6.70
CA ALA A 227 -9.12 19.30 6.48
C ALA A 227 -10.25 19.97 7.29
N GLU A 228 -9.97 20.34 8.54
CA GLU A 228 -10.95 21.05 9.38
C GLU A 228 -11.19 22.48 8.86
N GLU A 229 -10.16 23.16 8.37
CA GLU A 229 -10.28 24.47 7.73
C GLU A 229 -11.11 24.41 6.44
N ALA A 230 -10.92 23.36 5.62
CA ALA A 230 -11.74 23.12 4.43
C ALA A 230 -13.23 22.95 4.77
N MET A 231 -13.57 22.29 5.88
CA MET A 231 -14.97 22.18 6.35
C MET A 231 -15.53 23.52 6.82
N ALA A 232 -14.73 24.35 7.48
CA ALA A 232 -15.15 25.69 7.89
C ALA A 232 -15.49 26.55 6.65
N LEU A 233 -14.71 26.43 5.58
CA LEU A 233 -14.94 27.10 4.31
C LEU A 233 -16.16 26.53 3.57
N LEU A 234 -16.46 25.23 3.70
CA LEU A 234 -17.65 24.64 3.09
C LEU A 234 -18.95 25.29 3.58
N GLY A 235 -18.96 25.82 4.82
CA GLY A 235 -20.08 26.60 5.35
C GLY A 235 -20.37 27.93 4.63
N THR A 236 -19.48 28.38 3.74
CA THR A 236 -19.71 29.57 2.89
C THR A 236 -20.45 29.23 1.60
N PHE A 237 -20.39 27.97 1.15
CA PHE A 237 -21.24 27.50 0.07
C PHE A 237 -22.62 27.27 0.67
N GLY A 238 -23.63 27.96 0.16
CA GLY A 238 -24.98 28.02 0.72
C GLY A 238 -25.66 26.64 0.90
N PRO A 239 -26.91 26.60 1.40
CA PRO A 239 -27.63 25.35 1.60
C PRO A 239 -27.58 24.50 0.32
N PRO A 240 -27.35 23.18 0.42
CA PRO A 240 -27.25 22.31 -0.74
C PRO A 240 -28.53 22.46 -1.56
N THR A 241 -28.42 23.11 -2.72
CA THR A 241 -29.56 23.25 -3.63
C THR A 241 -29.97 21.85 -4.07
N ALA A 242 -31.25 21.52 -3.91
CA ALA A 242 -31.84 20.20 -4.15
C ALA A 242 -31.65 19.64 -5.58
N SER A 243 -31.01 20.38 -6.48
CA SER A 243 -30.79 20.01 -7.87
C SER A 243 -29.34 20.31 -8.25
N GLY A 244 -28.49 19.28 -8.20
CA GLY A 244 -27.12 19.38 -8.68
C GLY A 244 -26.26 18.26 -8.16
N THR A 245 -26.41 17.07 -8.77
CA THR A 245 -25.43 15.98 -8.84
C THR A 245 -24.26 16.07 -7.87
N GLY A 246 -24.24 15.18 -6.87
CA GLY A 246 -23.20 14.96 -5.86
C GLY A 246 -21.77 14.95 -6.41
N ARG A 247 -21.29 16.15 -6.74
CA ARG A 247 -19.98 16.40 -7.31
C ARG A 247 -19.02 16.33 -6.14
N MET A 248 -18.32 15.21 -6.07
CA MET A 248 -17.19 15.11 -5.15
C MET A 248 -16.23 16.25 -5.44
N LEU A 249 -15.81 16.91 -4.38
CA LEU A 249 -14.71 17.86 -4.44
C LEU A 249 -13.47 17.11 -3.96
N ALA A 250 -12.53 16.94 -4.88
CA ALA A 250 -11.18 16.53 -4.55
C ALA A 250 -10.32 17.79 -4.57
N THR A 251 -9.67 18.11 -3.44
CA THR A 251 -8.69 19.21 -3.39
C THR A 251 -7.40 18.71 -2.77
N ARG A 252 -6.28 19.23 -3.27
CA ARG A 252 -4.99 18.99 -2.65
C ARG A 252 -4.73 20.04 -1.58
N THR A 253 -4.17 19.62 -0.45
CA THR A 253 -3.67 20.54 0.57
C THR A 253 -2.24 20.95 0.27
N ASP A 254 -1.75 21.98 0.95
CA ASP A 254 -0.35 22.42 0.83
C ASP A 254 0.63 21.33 1.29
N ASP A 255 0.20 20.46 2.20
CA ASP A 255 0.95 19.31 2.69
C ASP A 255 1.04 18.16 1.67
N GLY A 256 0.35 18.27 0.52
CA GLY A 256 0.33 17.29 -0.55
C GLY A 256 -0.75 16.20 -0.42
N ASP A 257 -1.47 16.19 0.71
CA ASP A 257 -2.60 15.30 0.95
C ASP A 257 -3.77 15.60 0.01
N SER A 258 -4.57 14.59 -0.29
CA SER A 258 -5.80 14.72 -1.07
C SER A 258 -7.00 14.63 -0.13
N LEU A 259 -7.85 15.65 -0.18
CA LEU A 259 -9.11 15.70 0.55
C LEU A 259 -10.25 15.37 -0.39
N LEU A 260 -11.06 14.40 0.01
CA LEU A 260 -12.23 13.96 -0.73
C LEU A 260 -13.51 14.29 0.04
N LEU A 261 -14.34 15.15 -0.56
CA LEU A 261 -15.67 15.47 -0.04
C LEU A 261 -16.74 14.60 -0.70
N ILE A 262 -17.53 13.90 0.10
CA ILE A 262 -18.64 13.05 -0.33
C ILE A 262 -19.94 13.64 0.21
N PRO A 263 -20.71 14.36 -0.63
CA PRO A 263 -21.96 14.96 -0.19
C PRO A 263 -23.08 13.92 -0.09
N GLY A 264 -23.86 14.02 0.98
CA GLY A 264 -25.11 13.30 1.21
C GLY A 264 -26.29 14.27 1.36
N GLN A 265 -27.46 13.75 1.75
CA GLN A 265 -28.67 14.54 1.94
C GLN A 265 -28.64 15.33 3.26
N HIS A 266 -28.15 14.72 4.33
CA HIS A 266 -28.13 15.30 5.67
C HIS A 266 -26.73 15.46 6.23
N THR A 267 -25.77 14.74 5.67
CA THR A 267 -24.40 14.71 6.13
C THR A 267 -23.43 14.79 4.97
N VAL A 268 -22.18 15.13 5.29
CA VAL A 268 -21.09 15.15 4.33
C VAL A 268 -19.94 14.36 4.94
N ALA A 269 -19.40 13.41 4.17
CA ALA A 269 -18.16 12.74 4.55
C ALA A 269 -16.97 13.54 4.01
N LEU A 270 -15.98 13.76 4.85
CA LEU A 270 -14.67 14.26 4.44
C LEU A 270 -13.62 13.18 4.71
N VAL A 271 -12.85 12.84 3.68
CA VAL A 271 -11.85 11.79 3.74
C VAL A 271 -10.50 12.36 3.36
N ARG A 272 -9.47 12.03 4.13
CA ARG A 272 -8.09 12.47 3.90
C ARG A 272 -7.24 11.30 3.41
N PHE A 273 -6.52 11.54 2.33
CA PHE A 273 -5.59 10.58 1.74
C PHE A 273 -4.19 11.16 1.61
N THR A 274 -3.17 10.28 1.60
CA THR A 274 -1.77 10.66 1.32
C THR A 274 -1.54 11.14 -0.11
N SER A 275 -2.40 10.75 -1.04
CA SER A 275 -2.37 11.15 -2.46
C SER A 275 -3.74 10.92 -3.07
N ASP A 276 -3.89 11.19 -4.37
CA ASP A 276 -5.18 11.00 -5.03
C ASP A 276 -5.61 9.52 -4.98
N PRO A 277 -6.81 9.21 -4.46
CA PRO A 277 -7.27 7.83 -4.37
C PRO A 277 -7.67 7.28 -5.74
N PRO A 278 -7.42 5.99 -6.02
CA PRO A 278 -8.00 5.32 -7.17
C PRO A 278 -9.52 5.32 -7.10
N GLY A 279 -10.18 5.31 -8.26
CA GLY A 279 -11.62 5.45 -8.39
C GLY A 279 -12.43 4.36 -7.69
N TRP A 280 -11.86 3.17 -7.48
CA TRP A 280 -12.52 2.13 -6.70
C TRP A 280 -12.58 2.46 -5.20
N GLN A 281 -11.54 3.06 -4.61
CA GLN A 281 -11.55 3.51 -3.20
C GLN A 281 -12.60 4.60 -3.00
N VAL A 282 -12.65 5.53 -3.95
CA VAL A 282 -13.67 6.58 -4.00
C VAL A 282 -15.08 5.99 -4.02
N ARG A 283 -15.34 5.01 -4.90
CA ARG A 283 -16.64 4.35 -4.99
C ARG A 283 -17.00 3.64 -3.69
N ALA A 284 -16.05 2.93 -3.08
CA ALA A 284 -16.25 2.23 -1.82
C ALA A 284 -16.63 3.19 -0.67
N LEU A 285 -15.91 4.31 -0.52
CA LEU A 285 -16.22 5.29 0.52
C LEU A 285 -17.56 6.01 0.29
N ARG A 286 -17.92 6.25 -0.97
CA ARG A 286 -19.24 6.78 -1.31
C ARG A 286 -20.35 5.80 -0.90
N GLU A 287 -20.13 4.51 -1.11
CA GLU A 287 -21.08 3.49 -0.70
C GLU A 287 -21.18 3.39 0.83
N VAL A 288 -20.05 3.45 1.55
CA VAL A 288 -20.03 3.52 3.02
C VAL A 288 -20.84 4.71 3.53
N HIS A 289 -20.61 5.91 2.99
CA HIS A 289 -21.35 7.11 3.40
C HIS A 289 -22.84 7.02 3.06
N ARG A 290 -23.19 6.52 1.87
CA ARG A 290 -24.58 6.28 1.48
C ARG A 290 -25.28 5.30 2.41
N ASN A 291 -24.60 4.22 2.80
CA ASN A 291 -25.16 3.22 3.71
C ASN A 291 -25.36 3.80 5.12
N PHE A 292 -24.43 4.65 5.58
CA PHE A 292 -24.60 5.40 6.82
C PHE A 292 -25.85 6.29 6.76
N GLU A 293 -26.05 7.07 5.69
CA GLU A 293 -27.24 7.91 5.59
C GLU A 293 -28.53 7.10 5.50
N ALA A 294 -28.54 6.01 4.73
CA ALA A 294 -29.69 5.14 4.59
C ALA A 294 -30.09 4.50 5.93
N ALA A 295 -29.11 3.99 6.68
CA ALA A 295 -29.34 3.38 7.99
C ALA A 295 -29.89 4.37 9.02
N ASN A 296 -29.52 5.65 8.90
CA ASN A 296 -29.88 6.69 9.86
C ASN A 296 -30.92 7.69 9.36
N HIS A 297 -31.54 7.43 8.20
CA HIS A 297 -32.37 8.41 7.50
C HIS A 297 -33.46 9.04 8.39
N VAL A 298 -34.16 8.21 9.18
CA VAL A 298 -35.26 8.68 10.06
C VAL A 298 -34.73 9.63 11.14
N SER A 299 -33.63 9.28 11.81
CA SER A 299 -33.00 10.13 12.84
C SER A 299 -32.39 11.38 12.21
N LEU A 300 -31.73 11.24 11.06
CA LEU A 300 -31.11 12.34 10.33
C LEU A 300 -32.14 13.41 9.93
N ALA A 301 -33.26 12.97 9.36
CA ALA A 301 -34.38 13.83 8.95
C ALA A 301 -35.04 14.59 10.11
N ARG A 302 -34.98 14.03 11.34
CA ARG A 302 -35.51 14.68 12.56
C ARG A 302 -34.51 15.59 13.26
N GLY A 303 -33.27 15.67 12.77
CA GLY A 303 -32.19 16.39 13.46
C GLY A 303 -31.63 15.65 14.68
N GLU A 304 -32.01 14.37 14.89
CA GLU A 304 -31.49 13.55 15.98
C GLU A 304 -30.09 13.03 15.62
N ARG A 305 -29.12 13.22 16.52
CA ARG A 305 -27.70 12.84 16.30
C ARG A 305 -27.13 11.93 17.39
N ILE A 306 -27.93 11.59 18.39
CA ILE A 306 -27.47 10.84 19.57
C ILE A 306 -27.46 9.34 19.30
N THR A 307 -28.44 8.84 18.55
CA THR A 307 -28.68 7.41 18.28
C THR A 307 -28.40 7.07 16.83
N LEU A 308 -27.16 7.33 16.39
CA LEU A 308 -26.72 7.01 15.03
C LEU A 308 -25.93 5.70 15.00
N VAL A 309 -26.15 4.93 13.93
CA VAL A 309 -25.36 3.74 13.59
C VAL A 309 -24.19 4.17 12.73
N PHE A 310 -22.97 4.03 13.23
CA PHE A 310 -21.75 4.44 12.53
C PHE A 310 -21.15 3.30 11.69
N PRO A 311 -20.50 3.63 10.56
CA PRO A 311 -19.82 2.63 9.74
C PRO A 311 -18.52 2.16 10.40
N ASP A 312 -18.18 0.89 10.23
CA ASP A 312 -16.84 0.37 10.56
C ASP A 312 -15.89 0.61 9.38
N VAL A 313 -15.07 1.64 9.50
CA VAL A 313 -14.05 2.04 8.50
C VAL A 313 -12.63 1.70 8.93
N SER A 314 -12.45 0.97 10.04
CA SER A 314 -11.14 0.62 10.60
C SER A 314 -10.24 -0.17 9.64
N ARG A 315 -10.83 -0.90 8.69
CA ARG A 315 -10.09 -1.64 7.65
C ARG A 315 -9.59 -0.76 6.50
N ILE A 316 -10.20 0.42 6.32
CA ILE A 316 -9.88 1.35 5.24
C ILE A 316 -8.92 2.41 5.76
N VAL A 317 -9.19 2.94 6.95
CA VAL A 317 -8.37 3.96 7.61
C VAL A 317 -7.13 3.30 8.18
N LYS A 318 -5.95 3.71 7.71
CA LYS A 318 -4.68 3.23 8.27
C LYS A 318 -4.38 3.96 9.56
N SER A 319 -4.10 3.21 10.62
CA SER A 319 -3.58 3.76 11.88
C SER A 319 -2.25 4.45 11.59
N SER A 320 -2.20 5.75 11.82
CA SER A 320 -0.97 6.57 11.77
C SER A 320 -0.07 6.31 12.96
#